data_AF-V5SG25-F1
#
_entry.id   AF-V5SG25-F1
#
_cell.length_a   1.000
_cell.length_b   1.000
_cell.length_c   1.000
_cell.angle_alpha   90.00
_cell.angle_beta   90.00
_cell.angle_gamma   90.00
#
_symmetry.space_group_name_H-M   'P 1'
#
loop_
_entity.id
_entity.type
_entity.pdbx_description
1 polymer ?
#
loop_
_entity_poly.entity_id
_entity_poly.type
_entity_poly.pdbx_seq_one_letter_code
_entity_poly.pdbx_strand_id
1 'polypeptide(L)'
;MPAASEVADPAQHFVPEPASSPDPIPAAFVCRHTGAPCPALASLFASLNPTGPEAREWVQALAPCGFCRVAFEAERDRLRRLRLGQREREILLGAARAGVLVLTERGMARSLSASRRRAAQSLGKAGLVTPASATPNGRSTRAAVTLTDLGRYVMAAYGRFLEGQKPVRWTRPAAGVELPGCDPALLRDEALARTHTALRTTLDDLKGVLVAAIAGRAKDPDVLDRMSRHLEQKATLLKAVLEPLRTRPARG
;
A
#
# COMPACT_ATOMS: atom_id res chain seq x y z
N MET A 1 -36.84 -0.63 -35.92
CA MET A 1 -36.41 -1.09 -34.57
C MET A 1 -36.48 0.10 -33.64
N PRO A 2 -37.51 0.21 -32.78
CA PRO A 2 -37.71 1.38 -31.94
C PRO A 2 -36.71 1.40 -30.77
N ALA A 3 -36.38 2.60 -30.30
CA ALA A 3 -35.47 2.84 -29.18
C ALA A 3 -36.13 2.45 -27.86
N ALA A 4 -35.42 1.69 -27.04
CA ALA A 4 -35.89 1.12 -25.78
C ALA A 4 -35.88 2.14 -24.61
N SER A 5 -36.54 3.30 -24.77
CA SER A 5 -36.69 4.27 -23.66
C SER A 5 -38.14 4.48 -23.20
N GLU A 6 -39.11 3.72 -23.68
CA GLU A 6 -40.54 3.99 -23.43
C GLU A 6 -41.32 2.85 -22.78
N VAL A 7 -40.69 2.04 -21.91
CA VAL A 7 -41.44 1.07 -21.09
C VAL A 7 -40.87 0.98 -19.69
N ALA A 8 -41.33 1.86 -18.78
CA ALA A 8 -41.52 1.54 -17.36
C ALA A 8 -42.26 2.68 -16.63
N ASP A 9 -43.45 2.34 -16.15
CA ASP A 9 -44.37 3.10 -15.29
C ASP A 9 -43.74 3.36 -13.88
N PRO A 10 -44.05 4.46 -13.16
CA PRO A 10 -43.45 4.77 -11.88
C PRO A 10 -44.20 4.08 -10.74
N ALA A 11 -43.92 2.80 -10.51
CA ALA A 11 -44.30 2.15 -9.26
C ALA A 11 -43.39 2.67 -8.12
N GLN A 12 -44.01 3.32 -7.15
CA GLN A 12 -43.38 3.83 -5.94
C GLN A 12 -42.67 2.71 -5.18
N HIS A 13 -41.35 2.63 -5.32
CA HIS A 13 -40.51 1.85 -4.42
C HIS A 13 -40.02 2.77 -3.29
N PHE A 14 -40.60 2.57 -2.10
CA PHE A 14 -39.99 3.03 -0.85
C PHE A 14 -38.61 2.38 -0.73
N VAL A 15 -37.57 3.17 -0.97
CA VAL A 15 -36.17 2.81 -0.68
C VAL A 15 -35.93 3.15 0.79
N PRO A 16 -35.53 2.19 1.66
CA PRO A 16 -35.07 2.52 3.00
C PRO A 16 -33.89 3.48 2.90
N GLU A 17 -33.91 4.57 3.67
CA GLU A 17 -32.77 5.50 3.74
C GLU A 17 -31.48 4.72 3.97
N PRO A 18 -30.44 4.90 3.12
CA PRO A 18 -29.16 4.28 3.37
C PRO A 18 -28.62 4.82 4.69
N ALA A 19 -28.23 3.93 5.59
CA ALA A 19 -27.52 4.27 6.81
C ALA A 19 -26.40 5.27 6.49
N SER A 20 -26.24 6.29 7.33
CA SER A 20 -25.24 7.33 7.20
C SER A 20 -23.90 6.72 6.79
N SER A 21 -23.38 7.15 5.64
CA SER A 21 -22.09 6.69 5.14
C SER A 21 -21.02 6.95 6.20
N PRO A 22 -20.18 5.97 6.58
CA PRO A 22 -19.06 6.24 7.45
C PRO A 22 -18.21 7.35 6.82
N ASP A 23 -17.74 8.29 7.64
CA ASP A 23 -16.89 9.40 7.22
C ASP A 23 -15.77 8.93 6.28
N PRO A 24 -15.39 9.73 5.27
CA PRO A 24 -14.32 9.36 4.35
C PRO A 24 -13.04 9.10 5.14
N ILE A 25 -12.60 7.83 5.13
CA ILE A 25 -11.41 7.40 5.85
C ILE A 25 -10.21 8.19 5.32
N PRO A 26 -9.48 8.93 6.16
CA PRO A 26 -8.31 9.68 5.74
C PRO A 26 -7.32 8.79 5.00
N ALA A 27 -6.73 9.28 3.89
CA ALA A 27 -5.71 8.56 3.12
C ALA A 27 -4.51 8.08 3.97
N ALA A 28 -4.31 8.69 5.14
CA ALA A 28 -3.35 8.28 6.16
C ALA A 28 -3.58 6.84 6.68
N PHE A 29 -4.83 6.37 6.69
CA PHE A 29 -5.23 5.08 7.23
C PHE A 29 -5.52 4.06 6.14
N VAL A 30 -5.06 4.30 4.92
CA VAL A 30 -5.11 3.34 3.84
C VAL A 30 -3.84 2.50 3.87
N CYS A 31 -3.99 1.17 3.81
CA CYS A 31 -2.84 0.28 3.68
C CYS A 31 -2.12 0.57 2.36
N ARG A 32 -0.83 0.92 2.42
CA ARG A 32 -0.01 1.16 1.22
C ARG A 32 0.06 -0.04 0.28
N HIS A 33 -0.11 -1.26 0.80
CA HIS A 33 0.00 -2.49 0.04
C HIS A 33 -1.29 -2.87 -0.69
N THR A 34 -2.45 -2.70 -0.05
CA THR A 34 -3.75 -3.13 -0.59
C THR A 34 -4.58 -1.96 -1.14
N GLY A 35 -4.23 -0.72 -0.81
CA GLY A 35 -5.03 0.46 -1.15
C GLY A 35 -6.39 0.50 -0.43
N ALA A 36 -6.66 -0.44 0.47
CA ALA A 36 -7.89 -0.52 1.25
C ALA A 36 -7.75 0.21 2.59
N PRO A 37 -8.84 0.71 3.15
CA PRO A 37 -8.85 1.22 4.51
C PRO A 37 -8.33 0.19 5.50
N CYS A 38 -7.45 0.62 6.41
CA CYS A 38 -6.83 -0.22 7.41
C CYS A 38 -7.48 0.06 8.77
N PRO A 39 -8.41 -0.80 9.25
CA PRO A 39 -9.11 -0.60 10.52
C PRO A 39 -8.14 -0.64 11.72
N ALA A 40 -6.99 -1.29 11.60
CA ALA A 40 -5.96 -1.29 12.64
C ALA A 40 -5.23 0.06 12.74
N LEU A 41 -4.87 0.67 11.60
CA LEU A 41 -4.31 2.02 11.61
C LEU A 41 -5.36 3.02 12.09
N ALA A 42 -6.61 2.90 11.65
CA ALA A 42 -7.70 3.73 12.17
C ALA A 42 -7.89 3.53 13.68
N SER A 43 -7.91 2.29 14.19
CA SER A 43 -8.07 2.04 15.64
C SER A 43 -6.93 2.59 16.49
N LEU A 44 -5.71 2.65 15.94
CA LEU A 44 -4.53 3.14 16.67
C LEU A 44 -4.37 4.67 16.54
N PHE A 45 -4.77 5.24 15.41
CA PHE A 45 -4.41 6.61 15.02
C PHE A 45 -5.60 7.51 14.67
N ALA A 46 -6.86 7.04 14.75
CA ALA A 46 -8.04 7.87 14.43
C ALA A 46 -8.15 9.11 15.33
N SER A 47 -7.74 9.00 16.59
CA SER A 47 -7.73 10.13 17.54
C SER A 47 -6.69 11.19 17.21
N LEU A 48 -5.68 10.88 16.41
CA LEU A 48 -4.58 11.78 16.08
C LEU A 48 -4.86 12.68 14.88
N ASN A 49 -5.85 12.33 14.06
CA ASN A 49 -6.21 13.01 12.82
C ASN A 49 -4.96 13.53 12.06
N PRO A 50 -4.00 12.66 11.68
CA PRO A 50 -2.67 13.05 11.24
C PRO A 50 -2.76 13.95 10.00
N THR A 51 -2.52 15.24 10.23
CA THR A 51 -2.48 16.26 9.18
C THR A 51 -1.04 16.46 8.71
N GLY A 52 -0.86 16.65 7.41
CA GLY A 52 0.45 16.82 6.79
C GLY A 52 1.08 15.53 6.23
N PRO A 53 1.98 15.65 5.24
CA PRO A 53 2.58 14.50 4.54
C PRO A 53 3.48 13.65 5.44
N GLU A 54 4.27 14.27 6.33
CA GLU A 54 5.19 13.54 7.23
C GLU A 54 4.45 12.62 8.21
N ALA A 55 3.37 13.11 8.82
CA ALA A 55 2.55 12.31 9.72
C ALA A 55 1.89 11.12 8.99
N ARG A 56 1.45 11.33 7.74
CA ARG A 56 0.90 10.25 6.89
C ARG A 56 1.97 9.22 6.54
N GLU A 57 3.15 9.66 6.10
CA GLU A 57 4.26 8.76 5.77
C GLU A 57 4.70 7.94 6.97
N TRP A 58 4.74 8.56 8.16
CA TRP A 58 5.06 7.87 9.40
C TRP A 58 4.01 6.80 9.75
N VAL A 59 2.71 7.13 9.71
CA VAL A 59 1.63 6.16 9.93
C VAL A 59 1.66 5.04 8.89
N GLN A 60 1.95 5.37 7.63
CA GLN A 60 2.08 4.41 6.54
C GLN A 60 3.33 3.53 6.65
N ALA A 61 4.41 4.01 7.29
CA ALA A 61 5.62 3.21 7.55
C ALA A 61 5.39 2.09 8.58
N LEU A 62 4.28 2.16 9.32
CA LEU A 62 3.81 1.09 10.20
C LEU A 62 3.01 0.01 9.45
N ALA A 63 2.68 0.23 8.17
CA ALA A 63 2.19 -0.82 7.29
C ALA A 63 3.37 -1.57 6.63
N PRO A 64 3.27 -2.88 6.41
CA PRO A 64 2.10 -3.73 6.59
C PRO A 64 1.90 -4.13 8.05
N CYS A 65 0.72 -3.81 8.59
CA CYS A 65 0.31 -4.22 9.92
C CYS A 65 -0.24 -5.67 9.90
N GLY A 66 -0.55 -6.26 11.05
CA GLY A 66 -1.05 -7.64 11.09
C GLY A 66 -2.39 -7.84 10.40
N PHE A 67 -3.27 -6.83 10.44
CA PHE A 67 -4.49 -6.86 9.62
C PHE A 67 -4.18 -6.71 8.12
N CYS A 68 -3.16 -5.94 7.74
CA CYS A 68 -2.71 -5.88 6.35
C CYS A 68 -2.16 -7.23 5.90
N ARG A 69 -1.44 -7.95 6.77
CA ARG A 69 -0.99 -9.32 6.50
C ARG A 69 -2.17 -10.26 6.27
N VAL A 70 -3.19 -10.25 7.12
CA VAL A 70 -4.40 -11.09 6.94
C VAL A 70 -5.12 -10.75 5.63
N ALA A 71 -5.28 -9.46 5.32
CA ALA A 71 -5.85 -9.04 4.04
C ALA A 71 -4.99 -9.49 2.84
N PHE A 72 -3.68 -9.36 2.95
CA PHE A 72 -2.73 -9.81 1.94
C PHE A 72 -2.72 -11.34 1.76
N GLU A 73 -2.86 -12.09 2.85
CA GLU A 73 -3.05 -13.54 2.84
C GLU A 73 -4.36 -13.92 2.15
N ALA A 74 -5.46 -13.21 2.41
CA ALA A 74 -6.72 -13.41 1.73
C ALA A 74 -6.63 -13.10 0.22
N GLU A 75 -5.94 -12.03 -0.16
CA GLU A 75 -5.66 -11.70 -1.56
C GLU A 75 -4.79 -12.76 -2.24
N ARG A 76 -3.72 -13.22 -1.58
CA ARG A 76 -2.91 -14.35 -2.04
C ARG A 76 -3.76 -15.61 -2.21
N ASP A 77 -4.69 -15.88 -1.30
CA ASP A 77 -5.58 -17.03 -1.39
C ASP A 77 -6.53 -16.95 -2.58
N ARG A 78 -6.94 -15.74 -3.00
CA ARG A 78 -7.69 -15.54 -4.27
C ARG A 78 -6.87 -15.95 -5.49
N LEU A 79 -5.53 -15.88 -5.42
CA LEU A 79 -4.66 -16.32 -6.50
C LEU A 79 -4.67 -17.84 -6.70
N ARG A 80 -5.12 -18.65 -5.73
CA ARG A 80 -5.09 -20.13 -5.81
C ARG A 80 -5.70 -20.70 -7.09
N ARG A 81 -6.70 -20.01 -7.67
CA ARG A 81 -7.39 -20.41 -8.91
C ARG A 81 -6.89 -19.69 -10.16
N LEU A 82 -6.02 -18.68 -10.01
CA LEU A 82 -5.50 -17.90 -11.12
C LEU A 82 -4.58 -18.76 -11.99
N ARG A 83 -4.84 -18.78 -13.29
CA ARG A 83 -3.95 -19.38 -14.29
C ARG A 83 -3.28 -18.28 -15.08
N LEU A 84 -1.94 -18.29 -15.09
CA LEU A 84 -1.16 -17.33 -15.86
C LEU A 84 -0.82 -17.93 -17.24
N GLY A 85 -1.40 -17.34 -18.27
CA GLY A 85 -1.03 -17.59 -19.66
C GLY A 85 0.31 -16.94 -20.03
N GLN A 86 0.73 -17.11 -21.28
CA GLN A 86 2.03 -16.62 -21.74
C GLN A 86 2.14 -15.08 -21.60
N ARG A 87 1.10 -14.34 -21.99
CA ARG A 87 1.13 -12.88 -21.98
C ARG A 87 1.10 -12.29 -20.58
N GLU A 88 0.35 -12.91 -19.67
CA GLU A 88 0.35 -12.52 -18.26
C GLU A 88 1.75 -12.67 -17.64
N ARG A 89 2.44 -13.77 -17.95
CA ARG A 89 3.81 -14.00 -17.47
C ARG A 89 4.80 -12.99 -18.03
N GLU A 90 4.74 -12.72 -19.33
CA GLU A 90 5.57 -11.70 -19.98
C GLU A 90 5.37 -10.32 -19.36
N ILE A 91 4.12 -9.96 -19.03
CA ILE A 91 3.81 -8.68 -18.38
C ILE A 91 4.40 -8.61 -16.96
N LEU A 92 4.22 -9.65 -16.15
CA LEU A 92 4.75 -9.68 -14.78
C LEU A 92 6.29 -9.61 -14.77
N LEU A 93 6.96 -10.39 -15.63
CA LEU A 93 8.42 -10.38 -15.77
C LEU A 93 8.93 -9.05 -16.31
N GLY A 94 8.26 -8.49 -17.32
CA GLY A 94 8.60 -7.19 -17.89
C GLY A 94 8.46 -6.06 -16.89
N ALA A 95 7.35 -6.01 -16.15
CA ALA A 95 7.11 -5.01 -15.11
C ALA A 95 8.09 -5.16 -13.93
N ALA A 96 8.47 -6.38 -13.55
CA ALA A 96 9.47 -6.62 -12.51
C ALA A 96 10.84 -6.06 -12.86
N ARG A 97 11.25 -6.17 -14.14
CA ARG A 97 12.56 -5.71 -14.62
C ARG A 97 12.59 -4.21 -14.89
N ALA A 98 11.54 -3.68 -15.49
CA ALA A 98 11.49 -2.29 -15.95
C ALA A 98 10.91 -1.32 -14.91
N GLY A 99 10.29 -1.82 -13.83
CA GLY A 99 9.49 -1.03 -12.89
C GLY A 99 8.14 -0.59 -13.48
N VAL A 100 8.17 0.02 -14.67
CA VAL A 100 7.01 0.39 -15.49
C VAL A 100 7.09 -0.33 -16.83
N LEU A 101 6.08 -1.12 -17.17
CA LEU A 101 5.98 -1.78 -18.47
C LEU A 101 4.98 -1.08 -19.38
N VAL A 102 5.43 -0.64 -20.54
CA VAL A 102 4.56 -0.12 -21.60
C VAL A 102 3.92 -1.29 -22.35
N LEU A 103 2.60 -1.38 -22.33
CA LEU A 103 1.85 -2.46 -22.98
C LEU A 103 1.74 -2.28 -24.50
N THR A 104 1.81 -1.03 -24.96
CA THR A 104 1.60 -0.65 -26.36
C THR A 104 2.81 0.11 -26.91
N GLU A 105 3.70 -0.61 -27.60
CA GLU A 105 4.90 -0.03 -28.22
C GLU A 105 4.62 0.46 -29.65
N ARG A 106 5.46 1.37 -30.14
CA ARG A 106 5.36 1.88 -31.52
C ARG A 106 5.69 0.74 -32.50
N GLY A 107 4.85 0.55 -33.51
CA GLY A 107 5.01 -0.53 -34.50
C GLY A 107 4.44 -1.88 -34.06
N MET A 108 3.84 -1.98 -32.87
CA MET A 108 3.21 -3.22 -32.41
C MET A 108 1.94 -3.54 -33.21
N ALA A 109 1.81 -4.79 -33.66
CA ALA A 109 0.59 -5.28 -34.31
C ALA A 109 -0.65 -5.07 -33.41
N ARG A 110 -1.78 -4.67 -34.01
CA ARG A 110 -3.02 -4.37 -33.27
C ARG A 110 -3.52 -5.58 -32.46
N SER A 111 -3.39 -6.77 -33.01
CA SER A 111 -3.76 -8.03 -32.35
C SER A 111 -2.93 -8.31 -31.09
N LEU A 112 -1.60 -8.10 -31.17
CA LEU A 112 -0.68 -8.25 -30.04
C LEU A 112 -0.95 -7.20 -28.95
N SER A 113 -1.17 -5.94 -29.35
CA SER A 113 -1.56 -4.85 -28.45
C SER A 113 -2.86 -5.17 -27.69
N ALA A 114 -3.90 -5.63 -28.40
CA ALA A 114 -5.15 -6.04 -27.80
C ALA A 114 -4.98 -7.25 -26.85
N SER A 115 -4.14 -8.22 -27.21
CA SER A 115 -3.83 -9.37 -26.36
C SER A 115 -3.12 -8.94 -25.07
N ARG A 116 -2.09 -8.08 -25.14
CA ARG A 116 -1.39 -7.54 -23.96
C ARG A 116 -2.32 -6.74 -23.05
N ARG A 117 -3.22 -5.92 -23.61
CA ARG A 117 -4.20 -5.15 -22.81
C ARG A 117 -5.19 -6.05 -22.08
N ARG A 118 -5.70 -7.11 -22.73
CA ARG A 118 -6.58 -8.10 -22.07
C ARG A 118 -5.87 -8.85 -20.94
N ALA A 119 -4.64 -9.28 -21.17
CA ALA A 119 -3.81 -9.91 -20.14
C ALA A 119 -3.54 -8.96 -18.96
N ALA A 120 -3.19 -7.70 -19.23
CA ALA A 120 -3.00 -6.68 -18.20
C ALA A 120 -4.29 -6.42 -17.40
N GLN A 121 -5.45 -6.40 -18.05
CA GLN A 121 -6.73 -6.26 -17.37
C GLN A 121 -7.04 -7.46 -16.47
N SER A 122 -6.72 -8.68 -16.91
CA SER A 122 -6.84 -9.91 -16.11
C SER A 122 -5.95 -9.84 -14.86
N LEU A 123 -4.68 -9.43 -15.04
CA LEU A 123 -3.74 -9.22 -13.94
C LEU A 123 -4.17 -8.10 -12.98
N GLY A 124 -4.78 -7.03 -13.51
CA GLY A 124 -5.33 -5.94 -12.72
C GLY A 124 -6.52 -6.41 -11.86
N LYS A 125 -7.43 -7.22 -12.42
CA LYS A 125 -8.52 -7.86 -11.66
C LYS A 125 -8.01 -8.79 -10.56
N ALA A 126 -6.86 -9.44 -10.78
CA ALA A 126 -6.19 -10.25 -9.79
C ALA A 126 -5.36 -9.44 -8.78
N GLY A 127 -5.31 -8.11 -8.89
CA GLY A 127 -4.56 -7.23 -8.00
C GLY A 127 -3.04 -7.29 -8.15
N LEU A 128 -2.52 -7.81 -9.27
CA LEU A 128 -1.07 -8.02 -9.47
C LEU A 128 -0.37 -6.85 -10.17
N VAL A 129 -1.12 -6.07 -10.94
CA VAL A 129 -0.62 -4.88 -11.64
C VAL A 129 -1.61 -3.73 -11.50
N THR A 130 -1.11 -2.50 -11.53
CA THR A 130 -1.92 -1.29 -11.57
C THR A 130 -1.51 -0.43 -12.77
N PRO A 131 -2.42 0.37 -13.37
CA PRO A 131 -2.04 1.33 -14.39
C PRO A 131 -0.96 2.28 -13.87
N ALA A 132 0.10 2.47 -14.64
CA ALA A 132 1.10 3.48 -14.33
C ALA A 132 0.50 4.86 -14.61
N SER A 133 0.31 5.68 -13.58
CA SER A 133 -0.12 7.07 -13.76
C SER A 133 0.92 7.81 -14.61
N ALA A 134 0.45 8.52 -15.64
CA ALA A 134 1.31 9.42 -16.39
C ALA A 134 1.88 10.47 -15.43
N THR A 135 3.18 10.72 -15.48
CA THR A 135 3.81 11.86 -14.80
C THR A 135 3.04 13.14 -15.16
N PRO A 136 2.79 14.07 -14.22
CA PRO A 136 1.96 15.26 -14.45
C PRO A 136 2.40 16.12 -15.64
N ASN A 137 3.68 16.04 -16.04
CA ASN A 137 4.25 16.80 -17.16
C ASN A 137 4.47 15.99 -18.46
N GLY A 138 3.98 14.75 -18.54
CA GLY A 138 4.16 13.90 -19.71
C GLY A 138 2.85 13.31 -20.19
N ARG A 139 2.36 13.74 -21.36
CA ARG A 139 1.29 13.04 -22.10
C ARG A 139 1.79 11.68 -22.56
N SER A 140 1.86 10.69 -21.64
CA SER A 140 1.96 9.30 -22.04
C SER A 140 0.57 8.83 -22.46
N THR A 141 0.31 8.84 -23.76
CA THR A 141 -0.90 8.26 -24.37
C THR A 141 -0.86 6.73 -24.45
N ARG A 142 0.18 6.09 -23.88
CA ARG A 142 0.40 4.64 -23.99
C ARG A 142 -0.01 3.96 -22.70
N ALA A 143 -0.77 2.87 -22.83
CA ALA A 143 -1.15 2.05 -21.70
C ALA A 143 0.12 1.43 -21.08
N ALA A 144 0.37 1.74 -19.82
CA ALA A 144 1.51 1.22 -19.07
C ALA A 144 1.03 0.69 -17.71
N VAL A 145 1.78 -0.26 -17.15
CA VAL A 145 1.46 -0.90 -15.87
C VAL A 145 2.70 -1.01 -15.00
N THR A 146 2.48 -0.97 -13.69
CA THR A 146 3.49 -1.29 -12.66
C THR A 146 3.01 -2.46 -11.82
N LEU A 147 3.94 -3.16 -11.16
CA LEU A 147 3.57 -4.18 -10.18
C LEU A 147 2.96 -3.53 -8.94
N THR A 148 1.87 -4.11 -8.45
CA THR A 148 1.40 -3.86 -7.09
C THR A 148 2.32 -4.54 -6.08
N ASP A 149 2.06 -4.35 -4.81
CA ASP A 149 2.80 -4.98 -3.72
C ASP A 149 2.58 -6.50 -3.71
N LEU A 150 1.34 -6.94 -4.00
CA LEU A 150 1.03 -8.34 -4.26
C LEU A 150 1.80 -8.86 -5.48
N GLY A 151 1.85 -8.09 -6.57
CA GLY A 151 2.66 -8.41 -7.74
C GLY A 151 4.14 -8.58 -7.41
N ARG A 152 4.72 -7.66 -6.61
CA ARG A 152 6.12 -7.73 -6.16
C ARG A 152 6.39 -8.95 -5.29
N TYR A 153 5.51 -9.26 -4.34
CA TYR A 153 5.59 -10.50 -3.56
C TYR A 153 5.51 -11.73 -4.46
N VAL A 154 4.60 -11.75 -5.43
CA VAL A 154 4.47 -12.87 -6.37
C VAL A 154 5.75 -13.06 -7.18
N MET A 155 6.39 -11.97 -7.60
CA MET A 155 7.69 -12.05 -8.28
C MET A 155 8.80 -12.56 -7.37
N ALA A 156 8.85 -12.16 -6.11
CA ALA A 156 9.81 -12.68 -5.15
C ALA A 156 9.57 -14.18 -4.84
N ALA A 157 8.34 -14.55 -4.53
CA ALA A 157 7.96 -15.90 -4.12
C ALA A 157 7.91 -16.92 -5.26
N TYR A 158 7.53 -16.48 -6.47
CA TYR A 158 7.24 -17.36 -7.60
C TYR A 158 7.98 -17.03 -8.89
N GLY A 159 8.76 -15.95 -8.94
CA GLY A 159 9.45 -15.46 -10.15
C GLY A 159 10.25 -16.54 -10.87
N ARG A 160 11.02 -17.34 -10.13
CA ARG A 160 11.79 -18.46 -10.70
C ARG A 160 10.95 -19.49 -11.47
N PHE A 161 9.69 -19.70 -11.06
CA PHE A 161 8.78 -20.61 -11.75
C PHE A 161 8.18 -19.97 -13.00
N LEU A 162 7.92 -18.66 -12.94
CA LEU A 162 7.46 -17.87 -14.09
C LEU A 162 8.52 -17.84 -15.19
N GLU A 163 9.78 -17.60 -14.84
CA GLU A 163 10.91 -17.58 -15.77
C GLU A 163 11.14 -18.94 -16.43
N GLY A 164 11.07 -20.02 -15.65
CA GLY A 164 11.19 -21.38 -16.17
C GLY A 164 9.96 -21.89 -16.96
N GLN A 165 9.00 -21.02 -17.25
CA GLN A 165 7.71 -21.34 -17.87
C GLN A 165 6.91 -22.46 -17.17
N LYS A 166 7.22 -22.76 -15.92
CA LYS A 166 6.54 -23.81 -15.15
C LYS A 166 5.16 -23.32 -14.69
N PRO A 167 4.18 -24.22 -14.52
CA PRO A 167 2.92 -23.86 -13.88
C PRO A 167 3.18 -23.41 -12.45
N VAL A 168 2.59 -22.27 -12.06
CA VAL A 168 2.71 -21.74 -10.70
C VAL A 168 1.76 -22.51 -9.79
N ARG A 169 2.31 -23.10 -8.73
CA ARG A 169 1.54 -23.65 -7.62
C ARG A 169 1.51 -22.63 -6.48
N TRP A 170 0.42 -21.88 -6.38
CA TRP A 170 0.25 -20.77 -5.41
C TRP A 170 0.31 -21.18 -3.93
N THR A 171 0.34 -22.48 -3.63
CA THR A 171 0.46 -23.02 -2.28
C THR A 171 1.91 -23.25 -1.85
N ARG A 172 2.89 -23.13 -2.75
CA ARG A 172 4.29 -23.44 -2.47
C ARG A 172 5.21 -22.26 -2.86
N PRO A 173 5.30 -21.21 -2.02
CA PRO A 173 6.24 -20.12 -2.25
C PRO A 173 7.70 -20.60 -2.20
N ALA A 174 8.61 -19.84 -2.79
CA ALA A 174 10.04 -20.04 -2.59
C ALA A 174 10.40 -19.95 -1.11
N ALA A 175 11.33 -20.80 -0.66
CA ALA A 175 11.78 -20.81 0.73
C ALA A 175 12.40 -19.45 1.09
N GLY A 176 12.13 -18.97 2.30
CA GLY A 176 12.65 -17.71 2.83
C GLY A 176 11.93 -16.45 2.33
N VAL A 177 10.86 -16.58 1.53
CA VAL A 177 10.03 -15.41 1.16
C VAL A 177 8.92 -15.24 2.18
N GLU A 178 9.08 -14.26 3.05
CA GLU A 178 8.08 -13.91 4.06
C GLU A 178 6.92 -13.14 3.45
N LEU A 179 5.73 -13.34 4.02
CA LEU A 179 4.59 -12.49 3.72
C LEU A 179 4.86 -11.08 4.26
N PRO A 180 4.49 -10.03 3.51
CA PRO A 180 4.59 -8.68 4.04
C PRO A 180 3.66 -8.53 5.26
N GLY A 181 4.25 -8.13 6.38
CA GLY A 181 3.57 -7.76 7.60
C GLY A 181 3.78 -8.77 8.73
N CYS A 182 3.61 -8.31 9.96
CA CYS A 182 3.77 -9.15 11.14
C CYS A 182 2.49 -9.93 11.45
N ASP A 183 2.60 -10.97 12.28
CA ASP A 183 1.42 -11.64 12.83
C ASP A 183 0.53 -10.62 13.58
N PRO A 184 -0.80 -10.61 13.38
CA PRO A 184 -1.73 -9.80 14.19
C PRO A 184 -1.48 -9.86 15.70
N ALA A 185 -1.09 -11.02 16.22
CA ALA A 185 -0.80 -11.21 17.65
C ALA A 185 0.44 -10.42 18.10
N LEU A 186 1.39 -10.19 17.20
CA LEU A 186 2.66 -9.48 17.44
C LEU A 186 2.67 -8.04 16.93
N LEU A 187 1.56 -7.61 16.31
CA LEU A 187 1.47 -6.30 15.65
C LEU A 187 1.75 -5.14 16.62
N ARG A 188 1.31 -5.28 17.86
CA ARG A 188 1.50 -4.25 18.87
C ARG A 188 2.97 -4.07 19.24
N ASP A 189 3.67 -5.17 19.47
CA ASP A 189 5.07 -5.16 19.89
C ASP A 189 5.97 -4.66 18.77
N GLU A 190 5.68 -5.03 17.52
CA GLU A 190 6.38 -4.49 16.34
C GLU A 190 6.10 -2.99 16.16
N ALA A 191 4.84 -2.54 16.32
CA ALA A 191 4.51 -1.13 16.23
C ALA A 191 5.26 -0.31 17.29
N LEU A 192 5.39 -0.86 18.51
CA LEU A 192 6.19 -0.27 19.58
C LEU A 192 7.69 -0.26 19.25
N ALA A 193 8.24 -1.38 18.79
CA ALA A 193 9.65 -1.50 18.43
C ALA A 193 10.05 -0.53 17.30
N ARG A 194 9.23 -0.44 16.24
CA ARG A 194 9.43 0.51 15.14
C ARG A 194 9.33 1.95 15.59
N THR A 195 8.36 2.25 16.45
CA THR A 195 8.23 3.61 17.00
C THR A 195 9.42 3.98 17.86
N HIS A 196 9.89 3.05 18.71
CA HIS A 196 11.06 3.23 19.54
C HIS A 196 12.33 3.48 18.71
N THR A 197 12.56 2.67 17.67
CA THR A 197 13.69 2.86 16.75
C THR A 197 13.62 4.22 16.05
N ALA A 198 12.45 4.60 15.51
CA ALA A 198 12.28 5.88 14.83
C ALA A 198 12.54 7.09 15.75
N LEU A 199 12.11 7.02 17.01
CA LEU A 199 12.40 8.05 18.01
C LEU A 199 13.89 8.13 18.31
N ARG A 200 14.53 6.97 18.50
CA ARG A 200 15.96 6.91 18.79
C ARG A 200 16.79 7.53 17.67
N THR A 201 16.50 7.20 16.41
CA THR A 201 17.14 7.85 15.25
C THR A 201 16.95 9.36 15.28
N THR A 202 15.73 9.83 15.56
CA THR A 202 15.45 11.28 15.58
C THR A 202 16.20 12.00 16.71
N LEU A 203 16.34 11.36 17.87
CA LEU A 203 17.11 11.87 19.00
C LEU A 203 18.62 11.88 18.69
N ASP A 204 19.11 10.85 18.00
CA ASP A 204 20.50 10.78 17.54
C ASP A 204 20.80 11.87 16.51
N ASP A 205 19.87 12.13 15.58
CA ASP A 205 19.97 13.23 14.62
C ASP A 205 19.97 14.59 15.35
N LEU A 206 19.07 14.79 16.33
CA LEU A 206 19.02 16.03 17.11
C LEU A 206 20.32 16.25 17.87
N LYS A 207 20.86 15.19 18.48
CA LYS A 207 22.16 15.22 19.15
C LYS A 207 23.25 15.64 18.17
N GLY A 208 23.25 15.10 16.96
CA GLY A 208 24.19 15.49 15.90
C GLY A 208 24.12 16.99 15.57
N VAL A 209 22.90 17.53 15.43
CA VAL A 209 22.69 18.95 15.16
C VAL A 209 23.11 19.83 16.34
N LEU A 210 22.80 19.44 17.58
CA LEU A 210 23.22 20.17 18.78
C LEU A 210 24.74 20.18 18.94
N VAL A 211 25.42 19.05 18.71
CA VAL A 211 26.89 18.98 18.73
C VAL A 211 27.49 19.87 17.64
N ALA A 212 26.90 19.87 16.44
CA ALA A 212 27.35 20.77 15.37
C ALA A 212 27.14 22.25 15.73
N ALA A 213 26.04 22.59 16.39
CA ALA A 213 25.76 23.95 16.86
C ALA A 213 26.74 24.41 17.95
N ILE A 214 26.97 23.57 18.97
CA ILE A 214 27.94 23.85 20.05
C ILE A 214 29.36 23.99 19.48
N ALA A 215 29.73 23.18 18.48
CA ALA A 215 31.02 23.25 17.83
C ALA A 215 31.17 24.43 16.84
N GLY A 216 30.19 25.34 16.77
CA GLY A 216 30.21 26.49 15.85
C GLY A 216 30.13 26.10 14.37
N ARG A 217 29.70 24.87 14.05
CA ARG A 217 29.62 24.31 12.70
C ARG A 217 28.20 24.31 12.13
N ALA A 218 27.19 24.62 12.92
CA ALA A 218 25.82 24.78 12.44
C ALA A 218 25.67 26.11 11.69
N LYS A 219 25.22 26.04 10.44
CA LYS A 219 25.04 27.21 9.56
C LYS A 219 23.61 27.72 9.50
N ASP A 220 22.63 26.92 9.93
CA ASP A 220 21.21 27.22 9.76
C ASP A 220 20.46 27.02 11.10
N PRO A 221 20.01 28.11 11.76
CA PRO A 221 19.25 28.03 13.00
C PRO A 221 17.87 27.39 12.80
N ASP A 222 17.31 27.43 11.59
CA ASP A 222 16.00 26.87 11.30
C ASP A 222 15.99 25.33 11.35
N VAL A 223 17.17 24.70 11.27
CA VAL A 223 17.31 23.23 11.42
C VAL A 223 16.85 22.79 12.80
N LEU A 224 17.22 23.53 13.86
CA LEU A 224 16.84 23.19 15.23
C LEU A 224 15.33 23.30 15.43
N ASP A 225 14.70 24.37 14.93
CA ASP A 225 13.25 24.56 15.02
C ASP A 225 12.46 23.52 14.20
N ARG A 226 12.99 23.09 13.05
CA ARG A 226 12.40 21.98 12.27
C ARG A 226 12.51 20.66 13.04
N MET A 227 13.66 20.37 13.62
CA MET A 227 13.87 19.12 14.36
C MET A 227 13.07 19.06 15.67
N SER A 228 12.95 20.17 16.39
CA SER A 228 12.10 20.29 17.59
C SER A 228 10.63 20.04 17.27
N ARG A 229 10.10 20.68 16.22
CA ARG A 229 8.72 20.42 15.75
C ARG A 229 8.51 18.97 15.31
N HIS A 230 9.50 18.40 14.62
CA HIS A 230 9.45 17.01 14.17
C HIS A 230 9.48 16.02 15.36
N LEU A 231 10.21 16.34 16.43
CA LEU A 231 10.21 15.57 17.68
C LEU A 231 8.89 15.72 18.45
N GLU A 232 8.33 16.92 18.55
CA GLU A 232 7.03 17.15 19.20
C GLU A 232 5.91 16.38 18.49
N GLN A 233 5.92 16.37 17.15
CA GLN A 233 4.97 15.57 16.36
C GLN A 233 5.17 14.08 16.61
N LYS A 234 6.41 13.56 16.56
CA LYS A 234 6.69 12.15 16.87
C LYS A 234 6.35 11.76 18.31
N ALA A 235 6.57 12.63 19.27
CA ALA A 235 6.22 12.42 20.68
C ALA A 235 4.71 12.39 20.89
N THR A 236 3.96 13.27 20.20
CA THR A 236 2.49 13.25 20.19
C THR A 236 1.95 11.96 19.59
N LEU A 237 2.54 11.50 18.48
CA LEU A 237 2.19 10.24 17.83
C LEU A 237 2.49 9.04 18.73
N LEU A 238 3.67 8.99 19.37
CA LEU A 238 4.03 7.95 20.34
C LEU A 238 3.07 7.96 21.52
N LYS A 239 2.76 9.14 22.07
CA LYS A 239 1.85 9.27 23.21
C LYS A 239 0.50 8.64 22.89
N ALA A 240 -0.08 8.90 21.73
CA ALA A 240 -1.35 8.28 21.33
C ALA A 240 -1.27 6.75 21.11
N VAL A 241 -0.12 6.22 20.69
CA VAL A 241 0.10 4.76 20.65
C VAL A 241 0.17 4.16 22.07
N LEU A 242 0.75 4.91 23.02
CA LEU A 242 1.00 4.46 24.37
C LEU A 242 -0.16 4.71 25.36
N GLU A 243 -0.95 5.78 25.20
CA GLU A 243 -1.98 6.18 26.17
C GLU A 243 -3.11 5.15 26.36
N PRO A 244 -3.57 4.43 25.31
CA PRO A 244 -4.49 3.30 25.46
C PRO A 244 -3.94 2.13 26.29
N LEU A 245 -2.63 2.09 26.60
CA LEU A 245 -2.04 1.11 27.54
C LEU A 245 -2.34 1.44 29.00
N ARG A 246 -2.46 2.73 29.34
CA ARG A 246 -2.66 3.17 30.73
C ARG A 246 -4.11 3.06 31.18
N THR A 247 -5.05 3.11 30.24
CA THR A 247 -6.50 3.12 30.52
C THR A 247 -7.16 1.75 30.41
N ARG A 248 -6.42 0.70 30.05
CA ARG A 248 -6.93 -0.68 30.06
C ARG A 248 -6.77 -1.26 31.47
N PRO A 249 -7.86 -1.62 32.19
CA PRO A 249 -7.71 -2.32 33.45
C PRO A 249 -7.03 -3.66 33.19
N ALA A 250 -6.05 -4.01 34.03
CA ALA A 250 -5.45 -5.33 34.04
C ALA A 250 -6.59 -6.35 34.23
N ARG A 251 -6.90 -7.13 33.19
CA ARG A 251 -7.78 -8.28 33.36
C ARG A 251 -7.00 -9.31 34.15
N GLY A 252 -7.41 -9.51 35.41
CA GLY A 252 -7.14 -10.72 36.18
C GLY A 252 -7.91 -11.90 35.62
#